data_AF-A0A6P6SID2-F1
#
_entry.id   AF-A0A6P6SID2-F1
#
_cell.length_a   1.000
_cell.length_b   1.000
_cell.length_c   1.000
_cell.angle_alpha   90.00
_cell.angle_beta   90.00
_cell.angle_gamma   90.00
#
_symmetry.space_group_name_H-M   'P 1'
#
loop_
_entity.id
_entity.type
_entity.pdbx_description
1 polymer ?
#
loop_
_entity_poly.entity_id
_entity_poly.type
_entity_poly.pdbx_seq_one_letter_code
_entity_poly.pdbx_strand_id
1 'polypeptide(L)'
;MAEQQEQEDYMGDLSQFLPPPEATHLPLKSSSKSVSNARAVVSSSLNKKSKNLNWQERKKLKREQKQIEEDQQTMANVEKAIPQSNIGFKMLKQMGYNPGSALGKKCSGRAEPVRLEIRRGRAGIGKEDPKVEQMRREKEKVERERIKEEELMVDFGHRQKERWKGRRIIVNFRKAEAALAQLENREVEEVKKKEDESGEKEEEEEEEITEEDLLAILMKLRDEHYYCLFCGCQYESKETLLSCCPGVDEDDH
;
A
#
# COMPACT_ATOMS: atom_id res chain seq x y z
N MET A 1 -29.63 4.93 -15.24
CA MET A 1 -28.31 4.46 -15.69
C MET A 1 -27.32 5.51 -15.23
N ALA A 2 -26.56 5.21 -14.17
CA ALA A 2 -25.54 6.11 -13.65
C ALA A 2 -24.20 5.68 -14.25
N GLU A 3 -23.64 6.54 -15.11
CA GLU A 3 -22.27 6.43 -15.61
C GLU A 3 -21.33 6.75 -14.45
N GLN A 4 -20.64 5.73 -13.95
CA GLN A 4 -19.48 5.93 -13.08
C GLN A 4 -18.31 6.31 -13.99
N GLN A 5 -17.93 7.58 -13.96
CA GLN A 5 -16.64 8.03 -14.47
C GLN A 5 -15.57 7.40 -13.59
N GLU A 6 -14.82 6.45 -14.15
CA GLU A 6 -13.52 6.03 -13.63
C GLU A 6 -12.60 7.25 -13.70
N GLN A 7 -12.49 7.99 -12.59
CA GLN A 7 -11.39 8.91 -12.39
C GLN A 7 -10.15 8.03 -12.23
N GLU A 8 -9.46 7.82 -13.34
CA GLU A 8 -8.13 7.25 -13.38
C GLU A 8 -7.29 8.00 -12.34
N ASP A 9 -6.81 7.24 -11.35
CA ASP A 9 -6.00 7.68 -10.22
C ASP A 9 -4.64 8.17 -10.75
N TYR A 10 -4.67 9.36 -11.33
CA TYR A 10 -3.53 10.18 -11.70
C TYR A 10 -2.77 10.38 -10.40
N MET A 11 -1.62 9.69 -10.27
CA MET A 11 -0.72 9.54 -9.11
C MET A 11 -0.58 8.11 -8.56
N GLY A 12 -1.25 7.10 -9.13
CA GLY A 12 -1.18 5.70 -8.65
C GLY A 12 0.00 4.84 -9.14
N ASP A 13 0.76 5.25 -10.17
CA ASP A 13 1.81 4.40 -10.76
C ASP A 13 3.22 4.73 -10.25
N LEU A 14 3.55 4.20 -9.07
CA LEU A 14 4.86 4.33 -8.41
C LEU A 14 5.89 3.30 -8.89
N SER A 15 5.57 2.47 -9.89
CA SER A 15 6.55 1.53 -10.48
C SER A 15 7.78 2.23 -11.09
N GLN A 16 7.70 3.55 -11.27
CA GLN A 16 8.78 4.41 -11.75
C GLN A 16 9.78 4.83 -10.66
N PHE A 17 9.41 4.72 -9.37
CA PHE A 17 10.22 5.18 -8.24
C PHE A 17 10.80 4.05 -7.38
N LEU A 18 10.35 2.82 -7.60
CA LEU A 18 10.97 1.64 -6.99
C LEU A 18 12.21 1.25 -7.81
N PRO A 19 13.37 1.02 -7.17
CA PRO A 19 14.52 0.49 -7.88
C PRO A 19 14.15 -0.88 -8.47
N PRO A 20 14.47 -1.14 -9.75
CA PRO A 20 14.17 -2.42 -10.37
C PRO A 20 14.84 -3.54 -9.56
N PRO A 21 14.15 -4.68 -9.33
CA PRO A 21 14.73 -5.79 -8.59
C PRO A 21 16.04 -6.20 -9.26
N GLU A 22 17.12 -6.25 -8.48
CA GLU A 22 18.49 -6.54 -8.93
C GLU A 22 18.54 -7.84 -9.73
N ALA A 23 18.44 -7.71 -11.05
CA ALA A 23 18.73 -8.78 -11.98
C ALA A 23 20.24 -8.82 -12.19
N THR A 24 20.86 -9.85 -11.63
CA THR A 24 22.22 -10.29 -11.90
C THR A 24 22.49 -10.33 -13.42
N HIS A 25 23.29 -9.38 -13.88
CA HIS A 25 24.24 -9.34 -15.00
C HIS A 25 24.19 -10.50 -16.03
N LEU A 26 23.98 -10.16 -17.32
CA LEU A 26 24.87 -10.40 -18.49
C LEU A 26 24.23 -9.80 -19.78
N PRO A 27 25.01 -9.46 -20.84
CA PRO A 27 24.73 -8.29 -21.67
C PRO A 27 24.33 -8.59 -23.13
N LEU A 28 23.85 -7.51 -23.77
CA LEU A 28 24.07 -7.05 -25.16
C LEU A 28 22.84 -6.85 -26.07
N LYS A 29 22.79 -5.58 -26.52
CA LYS A 29 22.59 -5.05 -27.88
C LYS A 29 21.22 -4.48 -28.27
N SER A 30 21.30 -3.17 -28.50
CA SER A 30 20.44 -2.25 -29.23
C SER A 30 19.86 -2.79 -30.54
N SER A 31 18.57 -2.53 -30.76
CA SER A 31 18.07 -2.03 -32.04
C SER A 31 16.69 -1.40 -31.87
N SER A 32 16.54 -0.22 -32.45
CA SER A 32 15.31 0.55 -32.61
C SER A 32 14.23 -0.19 -33.43
N LYS A 33 12.97 -0.14 -32.99
CA LYS A 33 11.81 0.40 -33.75
C LYS A 33 10.44 -0.02 -33.19
N SER A 34 9.60 1.01 -33.03
CA SER A 34 8.15 1.13 -33.26
C SER A 34 7.14 0.07 -32.77
N VAL A 35 6.25 0.56 -31.89
CA VAL A 35 4.77 0.49 -31.92
C VAL A 35 4.11 -0.86 -32.21
N SER A 36 3.39 -1.40 -31.22
CA SER A 36 1.91 -1.55 -31.30
C SER A 36 1.34 -2.24 -30.05
N ASN A 37 0.20 -1.70 -29.59
CA ASN A 37 -0.63 -2.21 -28.52
C ASN A 37 -1.06 -3.66 -28.77
N ALA A 38 -0.90 -4.51 -27.77
CA ALA A 38 -1.64 -5.77 -27.67
C ALA A 38 -1.94 -6.09 -26.21
N ARG A 39 -3.23 -6.07 -25.86
CA ARG A 39 -3.81 -6.65 -24.64
C ARG A 39 -3.33 -8.10 -24.50
N ALA A 40 -2.41 -8.35 -23.58
CA ALA A 40 -1.99 -9.70 -23.22
C ALA A 40 -2.89 -10.24 -22.11
N VAL A 41 -3.79 -11.13 -22.52
CA VAL A 41 -4.56 -12.02 -21.65
C VAL A 41 -3.60 -12.76 -20.73
N VAL A 42 -3.71 -12.49 -19.42
CA VAL A 42 -3.02 -13.24 -18.37
C VAL A 42 -3.61 -14.65 -18.36
N SER A 43 -2.91 -15.58 -19.00
CA SER A 43 -3.25 -17.00 -18.91
C SER A 43 -1.99 -17.86 -18.91
N SER A 44 -1.74 -18.44 -17.73
CA SER A 44 -1.01 -19.71 -17.51
C SER A 44 0.49 -19.76 -17.83
N SER A 45 1.31 -19.05 -17.05
CA SER A 45 2.79 -19.25 -17.07
C SER A 45 3.34 -20.20 -15.98
N LEU A 46 2.49 -20.91 -15.23
CA LEU A 46 2.97 -21.89 -14.23
C LEU A 46 3.52 -23.19 -14.87
N ASN A 47 3.23 -23.46 -16.14
CA ASN A 47 3.57 -24.74 -16.77
C ASN A 47 4.95 -24.79 -17.46
N LYS A 48 5.69 -23.68 -17.55
CA LYS A 48 7.00 -23.63 -18.24
C LYS A 48 8.20 -24.05 -17.37
N LYS A 49 8.09 -24.07 -16.04
CA LYS A 49 9.19 -24.44 -15.13
C LYS A 49 9.45 -25.96 -15.02
N SER A 50 8.53 -26.81 -15.49
CA SER A 50 8.55 -28.27 -15.25
C SER A 50 9.43 -29.11 -16.21
N LYS A 51 10.05 -28.47 -17.22
CA LYS A 51 10.77 -29.16 -18.30
C LYS A 51 12.27 -29.41 -18.05
N ASN A 52 12.86 -28.83 -16.99
CA ASN A 52 14.29 -28.97 -16.67
C ASN A 52 14.59 -29.66 -15.32
N LEU A 53 13.63 -30.38 -14.72
CA LEU A 53 13.89 -31.14 -13.50
C LEU A 53 14.53 -32.48 -13.82
N ASN A 54 15.58 -32.83 -13.07
CA ASN A 54 16.26 -34.11 -13.18
C ASN A 54 15.25 -35.26 -12.92
N TRP A 55 15.36 -36.38 -13.65
CA TRP A 55 14.47 -37.54 -13.50
C TRP A 55 14.33 -37.99 -12.03
N GLN A 56 15.42 -37.90 -11.27
CA GLN A 56 15.44 -38.22 -9.85
C GLN A 56 14.54 -37.29 -9.01
N GLU A 57 14.56 -35.99 -9.29
CA GLU A 57 13.73 -34.98 -8.59
C GLU A 57 12.26 -35.17 -8.90
N ARG A 58 11.92 -35.42 -10.18
CA ARG A 58 10.54 -35.76 -10.59
C ARG A 58 10.01 -36.99 -9.86
N LYS A 59 10.83 -38.03 -9.69
CA LYS A 59 10.44 -39.25 -8.96
C LYS A 59 10.22 -38.96 -7.47
N LYS A 60 11.06 -38.11 -6.87
CA LYS A 60 10.91 -37.67 -5.48
C LYS A 60 9.62 -36.87 -5.29
N LEU A 61 9.36 -35.87 -6.14
CA LEU A 61 8.13 -35.06 -6.09
C LEU A 61 6.86 -35.92 -6.24
N LYS A 62 6.84 -36.88 -7.16
CA LYS A 62 5.71 -37.81 -7.31
C LYS A 62 5.47 -38.64 -6.05
N ARG A 63 6.52 -39.08 -5.36
CA ARG A 63 6.39 -39.80 -4.08
C ARG A 63 5.84 -38.90 -2.99
N GLU A 64 6.34 -37.67 -2.88
CA GLU A 64 5.84 -36.69 -1.90
C GLU A 64 4.36 -36.33 -2.17
N GLN A 65 3.98 -36.11 -3.42
CA GLN A 65 2.60 -35.86 -3.82
C GLN A 65 1.68 -37.03 -3.45
N LYS A 66 2.11 -38.26 -3.75
CA LYS A 66 1.33 -39.45 -3.39
C LYS A 66 1.13 -39.57 -1.88
N GLN A 67 2.16 -39.27 -1.08
CA GLN A 67 2.04 -39.27 0.38
C GLN A 67 1.04 -38.23 0.89
N ILE A 68 1.07 -37.02 0.33
CA ILE A 68 0.13 -35.95 0.67
C ILE A 68 -1.30 -36.35 0.31
N GLU A 69 -1.51 -36.92 -0.87
CA GLU A 69 -2.82 -37.40 -1.31
C GLU A 69 -3.35 -38.52 -0.41
N GLU A 70 -2.50 -39.48 -0.05
CA GLU A 70 -2.83 -40.54 0.92
C GLU A 70 -3.20 -39.97 2.29
N ASP A 71 -2.48 -38.94 2.79
CA ASP A 71 -2.79 -38.28 4.05
C ASP A 71 -4.12 -37.55 3.99
N GLN A 72 -4.36 -36.79 2.93
CA GLN A 72 -5.63 -36.09 2.70
C GLN A 72 -6.79 -37.07 2.62
N GLN A 73 -6.62 -38.19 1.91
CA GLN A 73 -7.63 -39.22 1.82
C GLN A 73 -7.89 -39.87 3.19
N THR A 74 -6.83 -40.13 3.97
CA THR A 74 -6.96 -40.69 5.32
C THR A 74 -7.73 -39.73 6.23
N MET A 75 -7.36 -38.44 6.25
CA MET A 75 -8.06 -37.43 7.04
C MET A 75 -9.53 -37.28 6.64
N ALA A 76 -9.81 -37.22 5.32
CA ALA A 76 -11.18 -37.15 4.82
C ALA A 76 -12.00 -38.40 5.17
N ASN A 77 -11.38 -39.58 5.22
CA ASN A 77 -12.06 -40.82 5.61
C ASN A 77 -12.34 -40.89 7.11
N VAL A 78 -11.47 -40.30 7.94
CA VAL A 78 -11.71 -40.20 9.39
C VAL A 78 -12.82 -39.20 9.72
N GLU A 79 -12.93 -38.11 8.93
CA GLU A 79 -14.01 -37.12 9.09
C GLU A 79 -15.37 -37.64 8.59
N LYS A 80 -15.38 -38.51 7.57
CA LYS A 80 -16.63 -39.04 7.01
C LYS A 80 -17.25 -40.11 7.90
N ALA A 81 -18.52 -39.90 8.25
CA ALA A 81 -19.31 -40.91 8.96
C ALA A 81 -19.51 -42.18 8.10
N ILE A 82 -19.57 -43.34 8.76
CA ILE A 82 -19.83 -44.62 8.10
C ILE A 82 -21.23 -44.59 7.46
N PRO A 83 -21.38 -44.92 6.16
CA PRO A 83 -22.68 -44.89 5.50
C PRO A 83 -23.63 -45.95 6.05
N GLN A 84 -24.93 -45.66 6.03
CA GLN A 84 -25.97 -46.58 6.55
C GLN A 84 -26.06 -47.91 5.78
N SER A 85 -25.56 -47.94 4.54
CA SER A 85 -25.48 -49.15 3.72
C SER A 85 -24.43 -50.15 4.24
N ASN A 86 -23.45 -49.69 5.03
CA ASN A 86 -22.39 -50.53 5.57
C ASN A 86 -22.97 -51.57 6.54
N ILE A 87 -22.53 -52.83 6.38
CA ILE A 87 -22.96 -53.96 7.21
C ILE A 87 -22.70 -53.69 8.70
N GLY A 88 -21.58 -53.06 9.04
CA GLY A 88 -21.23 -52.70 10.42
C GLY A 88 -22.20 -51.68 11.02
N PHE A 89 -22.64 -50.69 10.23
CA PHE A 89 -23.64 -49.72 10.69
C PHE A 89 -25.00 -50.39 10.90
N LYS A 90 -25.42 -51.29 10.00
CA LYS A 90 -26.66 -52.07 10.16
C LYS A 90 -26.64 -52.93 11.41
N MET A 91 -25.51 -53.60 11.67
CA MET A 91 -25.33 -54.42 12.87
C MET A 91 -25.35 -53.56 14.15
N LEU A 92 -24.65 -52.42 14.17
CA LEU A 92 -24.68 -51.48 15.28
C LEU A 92 -26.11 -51.00 15.57
N LYS A 93 -26.85 -50.62 14.53
CA LYS A 93 -28.25 -50.19 14.65
C LYS A 93 -29.14 -51.29 15.23
N GLN A 94 -28.96 -52.55 14.83
CA GLN A 94 -29.69 -53.69 15.40
C GLN A 94 -29.35 -53.93 16.88
N MET A 95 -28.14 -53.58 17.31
CA MET A 95 -27.71 -53.64 18.72
C MET A 95 -28.16 -52.42 19.55
N GLY A 96 -28.97 -51.53 18.98
CA GLY A 96 -29.53 -50.36 19.67
C GLY A 96 -28.71 -49.08 19.55
N TYR A 97 -27.74 -49.01 18.65
CA TYR A 97 -27.03 -47.77 18.36
C TYR A 97 -27.91 -46.80 17.56
N ASN A 98 -28.07 -45.58 18.07
CA ASN A 98 -28.72 -44.48 17.35
C ASN A 98 -27.65 -43.52 16.79
N PRO A 99 -27.77 -43.04 15.54
CA PRO A 99 -26.79 -42.15 14.95
C PRO A 99 -26.65 -40.87 15.79
N GLY A 100 -25.43 -40.54 16.20
CA GLY A 100 -25.13 -39.40 17.06
C GLY A 100 -25.20 -39.67 18.57
N SER A 101 -25.63 -40.87 18.98
CA SER A 101 -25.60 -41.25 20.40
C SER A 101 -24.23 -41.80 20.80
N ALA A 102 -23.79 -41.48 22.02
CA ALA A 102 -22.59 -42.09 22.60
C ALA A 102 -22.88 -43.53 23.04
N LEU A 103 -21.89 -44.41 22.87
CA LEU A 103 -21.97 -45.81 23.30
C LEU A 103 -21.86 -45.95 24.83
N GLY A 104 -22.46 -47.01 25.38
CA GLY A 104 -22.39 -47.37 26.81
C GLY A 104 -23.73 -47.26 27.54
N LYS A 105 -23.84 -47.90 28.72
CA LYS A 105 -25.10 -48.06 29.49
C LYS A 105 -25.78 -46.72 29.88
N LYS A 106 -25.00 -45.65 30.02
CA LYS A 106 -25.46 -44.29 30.32
C LYS A 106 -25.13 -43.29 29.20
N CYS A 107 -24.85 -43.77 27.98
CA CYS A 107 -24.29 -42.94 26.90
C CYS A 107 -23.03 -42.16 27.32
N SER A 108 -22.15 -42.80 28.09
CA SER A 108 -20.95 -42.17 28.67
C SER A 108 -19.72 -42.19 27.75
N GLY A 109 -19.81 -42.84 26.59
CA GLY A 109 -18.74 -42.88 25.60
C GLY A 109 -18.54 -41.55 24.86
N ARG A 110 -17.48 -41.48 24.04
CA ARG A 110 -17.31 -40.37 23.10
C ARG A 110 -18.18 -40.60 21.86
N ALA A 111 -18.91 -39.59 21.44
CA ALA A 111 -19.69 -39.61 20.19
C ALA A 111 -18.83 -39.30 18.95
N GLU A 112 -17.78 -38.50 19.13
CA GLU A 112 -16.86 -38.12 18.06
C GLU A 112 -15.58 -38.97 18.07
N PRO A 113 -15.05 -39.33 16.89
CA PRO A 113 -13.78 -40.04 16.78
C PRO A 113 -12.62 -39.17 17.30
N VAL A 114 -11.57 -39.83 17.78
CA VAL A 114 -10.36 -39.13 18.24
C VAL A 114 -9.65 -38.51 17.05
N ARG A 115 -9.30 -37.22 17.15
CA ARG A 115 -8.53 -36.51 16.11
C ARG A 115 -7.17 -37.16 15.92
N LEU A 116 -6.76 -37.29 14.67
CA LEU A 116 -5.46 -37.80 14.27
C LEU A 116 -4.62 -36.67 13.68
N GLU A 117 -3.34 -36.65 14.01
CA GLU A 117 -2.35 -35.77 13.40
C GLU A 117 -1.31 -36.65 12.71
N ILE A 118 -1.28 -36.64 11.38
CA ILE A 118 -0.35 -37.46 10.60
C ILE A 118 0.97 -36.71 10.45
N ARG A 119 2.02 -37.20 11.12
CA ARG A 119 3.38 -36.66 11.00
C ARG A 119 4.27 -37.62 10.22
N ARG A 120 4.67 -37.26 9.00
CA ARG A 120 5.61 -38.05 8.17
C ARG A 120 7.08 -37.66 8.35
N GLY A 121 7.34 -36.60 9.11
CA GLY A 121 8.68 -36.12 9.43
C GLY A 121 9.43 -37.00 10.42
N ARG A 122 10.75 -36.81 10.49
CA ARG A 122 11.61 -37.36 11.55
C ARG A 122 11.95 -36.31 12.61
N ALA A 123 11.21 -35.21 12.65
CA ALA A 123 11.37 -34.20 13.68
C ALA A 123 10.93 -34.76 15.04
N GLY A 124 11.56 -34.29 16.12
CA GLY A 124 11.16 -34.67 17.47
C GLY A 124 9.72 -34.24 17.76
N ILE A 125 9.05 -34.99 18.65
CA ILE A 125 7.74 -34.59 19.18
C ILE A 125 7.90 -33.21 19.86
N GLY A 126 7.01 -32.27 19.53
CA GLY A 126 7.07 -30.89 20.03
C GLY A 126 7.89 -29.90 19.18
N LYS A 127 8.63 -30.35 18.16
CA LYS A 127 9.21 -29.46 17.15
C LYS A 127 8.33 -29.44 15.90
N GLU A 128 8.03 -28.26 15.37
CA GLU A 128 7.38 -28.11 14.07
C GLU A 128 8.25 -28.71 12.96
N ASP A 129 7.61 -29.24 11.92
CA ASP A 129 8.34 -29.72 10.75
C ASP A 129 9.10 -28.55 10.09
N PRO A 130 10.36 -28.76 9.66
CA PRO A 130 11.21 -27.68 9.17
C PRO A 130 10.59 -26.95 7.96
N LYS A 131 9.78 -27.65 7.15
CA LYS A 131 9.03 -27.06 6.03
C LYS A 131 7.97 -26.05 6.52
N VAL A 132 7.29 -26.35 7.62
CA VAL A 132 6.25 -25.48 8.20
C VAL A 132 6.89 -24.23 8.80
N GLU A 133 7.97 -24.40 9.56
CA GLU A 133 8.72 -23.30 10.16
C GLU A 133 9.32 -22.36 9.09
N GLN A 134 9.85 -22.90 7.99
CA GLN A 134 10.33 -22.10 6.86
C GLN A 134 9.21 -21.27 6.23
N MET A 135 8.07 -21.89 5.94
CA MET A 135 6.91 -21.17 5.38
C MET A 135 6.41 -20.06 6.30
N ARG A 136 6.43 -20.28 7.63
CA ARG A 136 6.06 -19.26 8.62
C ARG A 136 7.02 -18.06 8.56
N ARG A 137 8.32 -18.32 8.57
CA ARG A 137 9.37 -17.28 8.46
C ARG A 137 9.28 -16.50 7.15
N GLU A 138 8.99 -17.17 6.05
CA GLU A 138 8.81 -16.51 4.74
C GLU A 138 7.60 -15.58 4.77
N LYS A 139 6.46 -16.02 5.31
CA LYS A 139 5.28 -15.17 5.48
C LYS A 139 5.54 -13.96 6.37
N GLU A 140 6.24 -14.14 7.49
CA GLU A 140 6.62 -13.05 8.40
C GLU A 140 7.55 -12.03 7.72
N LYS A 141 8.46 -12.48 6.84
CA LYS A 141 9.32 -11.59 6.06
C LYS A 141 8.53 -10.78 5.04
N VAL A 142 7.65 -11.43 4.29
CA VAL A 142 6.81 -10.76 3.29
C VAL A 142 5.90 -9.72 3.97
N GLU A 143 5.30 -10.05 5.11
CA GLU A 143 4.48 -9.09 5.85
C GLU A 143 5.29 -7.90 6.34
N ARG A 144 6.51 -8.14 6.85
CA ARG A 144 7.42 -7.07 7.27
C ARG A 144 7.84 -6.17 6.09
N GLU A 145 8.08 -6.75 4.92
CA GLU A 145 8.40 -6.00 3.71
C GLU A 145 7.21 -5.12 3.29
N ARG A 146 5.99 -5.66 3.33
CA ARG A 146 4.77 -4.90 3.04
C ARG A 146 4.57 -3.72 4.00
N ILE A 147 4.73 -3.94 5.31
CA ILE A 147 4.62 -2.88 6.31
C ILE A 147 5.65 -1.77 6.08
N LYS A 148 6.89 -2.13 5.74
CA LYS A 148 7.94 -1.15 5.42
C LYS A 148 7.62 -0.35 4.16
N GLU A 149 7.05 -1.01 3.15
CA GLU A 149 6.63 -0.34 1.91
C GLU A 149 5.51 0.67 2.18
N GLU A 150 4.50 0.28 2.98
CA GLU A 150 3.43 1.17 3.41
C GLU A 150 3.96 2.37 4.22
N GLU A 151 4.90 2.13 5.14
CA GLU A 151 5.55 3.19 5.93
C GLU A 151 6.33 4.18 5.04
N LEU A 152 7.13 3.66 4.10
CA LEU A 152 7.86 4.48 3.13
C LEU A 152 6.93 5.32 2.25
N MET A 153 5.74 4.79 1.90
CA MET A 153 4.75 5.52 1.11
C MET A 153 4.17 6.71 1.88
N VAL A 154 3.86 6.53 3.16
CA VAL A 154 3.36 7.61 4.03
C VAL A 154 4.41 8.70 4.20
N ASP A 155 5.67 8.31 4.43
CA ASP A 155 6.79 9.24 4.55
C ASP A 155 7.03 10.05 3.27
N PHE A 156 6.96 9.40 2.11
CA PHE A 156 7.06 10.09 0.82
C PHE A 156 5.94 11.12 0.63
N GLY A 157 4.70 10.73 0.94
CA GLY A 157 3.55 11.63 0.90
C GLY A 157 3.71 12.83 1.83
N HIS A 158 4.23 12.64 3.04
CA HIS A 158 4.51 13.72 3.98
C HIS A 158 5.56 14.70 3.42
N ARG A 159 6.70 14.18 2.94
CA ARG A 159 7.77 15.01 2.35
C ARG A 159 7.29 15.82 1.16
N GLN A 160 6.44 15.24 0.32
CA GLN A 160 5.87 15.96 -0.80
C GLN A 160 4.94 17.06 -0.29
N LYS A 161 3.99 16.78 0.62
CA LYS A 161 3.11 17.81 1.18
C LYS A 161 3.88 18.98 1.81
N GLU A 162 4.93 18.71 2.59
CA GLU A 162 5.76 19.75 3.21
C GLU A 162 6.46 20.64 2.17
N ARG A 163 6.99 20.06 1.09
CA ARG A 163 7.58 20.86 -0.01
C ARG A 163 6.55 21.77 -0.69
N TRP A 164 5.32 21.31 -0.84
CA TRP A 164 4.25 22.11 -1.46
C TRP A 164 3.80 23.24 -0.53
N LYS A 165 3.67 22.98 0.78
CA LYS A 165 3.42 24.02 1.79
C LYS A 165 4.51 25.10 1.77
N GLY A 166 5.78 24.70 1.85
CA GLY A 166 6.93 25.62 1.78
C GLY A 166 6.91 26.50 0.53
N ARG A 167 6.67 25.91 -0.66
CA ARG A 167 6.53 26.68 -1.91
C ARG A 167 5.34 27.66 -1.87
N ARG A 168 4.22 27.25 -1.27
CA ARG A 168 3.01 28.07 -1.16
C ARG A 168 3.27 29.30 -0.27
N ILE A 169 3.97 29.11 0.85
CA ILE A 169 4.40 30.20 1.76
C ILE A 169 5.24 31.23 1.01
N ILE A 170 6.28 30.79 0.30
CA ILE A 170 7.16 31.68 -0.48
C ILE A 170 6.38 32.47 -1.54
N VAL A 171 5.48 31.81 -2.26
CA VAL A 171 4.67 32.47 -3.31
C VAL A 171 3.73 33.50 -2.69
N ASN A 172 3.06 33.16 -1.59
CA ASN A 172 2.14 34.07 -0.92
C ASN A 172 2.87 35.26 -0.29
N PHE A 173 4.05 35.04 0.28
CA PHE A 173 4.90 36.09 0.85
C PHE A 173 5.27 37.12 -0.21
N ARG A 174 5.78 36.66 -1.35
CA ARG A 174 6.14 37.55 -2.47
C ARG A 174 4.94 38.31 -3.02
N LYS A 175 3.75 37.71 -3.05
CA LYS A 175 2.51 38.41 -3.44
C LYS A 175 2.12 39.47 -2.40
N ALA A 176 2.23 39.14 -1.11
CA ALA A 176 1.92 40.06 -0.02
C ALA A 176 2.88 41.27 -0.03
N GLU A 177 4.18 41.03 -0.21
CA GLU A 177 5.18 42.09 -0.39
C GLU A 177 4.87 42.98 -1.58
N ALA A 178 4.54 42.39 -2.74
CA ALA A 178 4.21 43.16 -3.93
C ALA A 178 2.95 44.04 -3.72
N ALA A 179 1.93 43.50 -3.05
CA ALA A 179 0.73 44.26 -2.71
C ALA A 179 1.02 45.40 -1.72
N LEU A 180 1.87 45.15 -0.71
CA LEU A 180 2.27 46.15 0.27
C LEU A 180 3.06 47.29 -0.40
N ALA A 181 4.02 46.96 -1.27
CA ALA A 181 4.78 47.94 -2.03
C ALA A 181 3.87 48.83 -2.90
N GLN A 182 2.85 48.25 -3.54
CA GLN A 182 1.85 48.99 -4.32
C GLN A 182 1.02 49.94 -3.44
N LEU A 183 0.58 49.49 -2.27
CA LEU A 183 -0.25 50.28 -1.36
C LEU A 183 0.54 51.39 -0.64
N GLU A 184 1.82 51.18 -0.40
CA GLU A 184 2.74 52.17 0.17
C GLU A 184 3.22 53.21 -0.85
N ASN A 185 2.80 53.13 -2.13
CA ASN A 185 3.30 53.95 -3.24
C ASN A 185 4.84 53.96 -3.33
N ARG A 186 5.49 52.86 -2.94
CA ARG A 186 6.92 52.66 -3.07
C ARG A 186 7.18 52.20 -4.51
N GLU A 187 8.05 52.89 -5.23
CA GLU A 187 8.34 52.61 -6.64
C GLU A 187 8.69 51.12 -6.81
N VAL A 188 7.83 50.38 -7.53
CA VAL A 188 8.09 48.98 -7.86
C VAL A 188 9.20 48.98 -8.89
N GLU A 189 10.45 48.76 -8.48
CA GLU A 189 11.50 48.35 -9.41
C GLU A 189 11.07 46.99 -9.99
N GLU A 190 10.53 47.03 -11.21
CA GLU A 190 10.19 45.85 -11.98
C GLU A 190 11.47 45.03 -12.23
N VAL A 191 11.69 44.02 -11.40
CA VAL A 191 12.70 42.99 -11.69
C VAL A 191 12.21 42.24 -12.92
N LYS A 192 12.76 42.63 -14.07
CA LYS A 192 12.57 41.98 -15.38
C LYS A 192 12.67 40.47 -15.22
N LYS A 193 11.62 39.75 -15.61
CA LYS A 193 11.71 38.32 -15.96
C LYS A 193 12.75 38.18 -17.07
N LYS A 194 13.98 37.82 -16.71
CA LYS A 194 14.96 37.32 -17.67
C LYS A 194 14.69 35.84 -17.88
N GLU A 195 14.19 35.54 -19.07
CA GLU A 195 14.27 34.21 -19.66
C GLU A 195 15.77 33.86 -19.81
N ASP A 196 16.14 32.73 -19.19
CA ASP A 196 17.30 31.86 -19.39
C ASP A 196 18.61 32.46 -19.95
N GLU A 197 19.64 32.61 -19.08
CA GLU A 197 20.99 32.08 -19.37
C GLU A 197 21.87 32.06 -18.10
N SER A 198 22.45 30.88 -17.85
CA SER A 198 23.56 30.53 -16.96
C SER A 198 24.38 31.69 -16.36
N GLY A 199 24.34 31.83 -15.04
CA GLY A 199 25.28 32.65 -14.28
C GLY A 199 25.15 32.37 -12.78
N GLU A 200 26.25 32.02 -12.15
CA GLU A 200 26.44 31.83 -10.71
C GLU A 200 25.70 32.94 -9.94
N LYS A 201 24.72 32.54 -9.11
CA LYS A 201 24.17 33.44 -8.11
C LYS A 201 25.03 33.31 -6.88
N GLU A 202 25.69 34.41 -6.56
CA GLU A 202 26.23 34.72 -5.24
C GLU A 202 25.22 34.25 -4.18
N GLU A 203 25.74 33.57 -3.17
CA GLU A 203 25.04 33.25 -1.92
C GLU A 203 24.77 34.58 -1.19
N GLU A 204 23.85 35.39 -1.71
CA GLU A 204 23.08 36.28 -0.86
C GLU A 204 22.26 35.37 0.05
N GLU A 205 22.39 35.54 1.36
CA GLU A 205 21.53 34.96 2.38
C GLU A 205 20.07 35.32 2.04
N GLU A 206 19.43 34.55 1.14
CA GLU A 206 17.98 34.54 1.02
C GLU A 206 17.49 33.97 2.35
N GLU A 207 17.18 34.87 3.30
CA GLU A 207 16.51 34.55 4.56
C GLU A 207 15.39 33.56 4.23
N GLU A 208 15.44 32.37 4.85
CA GLU A 208 14.50 31.30 4.58
C GLU A 208 13.09 31.79 4.96
N ILE A 209 12.32 32.27 3.98
CA ILE A 209 11.00 32.87 4.19
C ILE A 209 10.14 31.91 5.01
N THR A 210 9.87 32.28 6.25
CA THR A 210 9.12 31.45 7.20
C THR A 210 7.62 31.75 7.12
N GLU A 211 6.81 30.88 7.73
CA GLU A 211 5.38 31.12 7.93
C GLU A 211 5.12 32.39 8.75
N GLU A 212 6.01 32.69 9.71
CA GLU A 212 5.92 33.88 10.56
C GLU A 212 6.10 35.17 9.77
N ASP A 213 7.01 35.17 8.79
CA ASP A 213 7.25 36.32 7.91
C ASP A 213 6.04 36.61 7.02
N LEU A 214 5.41 35.55 6.47
CA LEU A 214 4.16 35.68 5.73
C LEU A 214 3.05 36.27 6.61
N LEU A 215 2.88 35.74 7.82
CA LEU A 215 1.88 36.25 8.76
C LEU A 215 2.13 37.72 9.12
N ALA A 216 3.39 38.11 9.33
CA ALA A 216 3.75 39.49 9.65
C ALA A 216 3.35 40.47 8.54
N ILE A 217 3.57 40.13 7.28
CA ILE A 217 3.19 40.99 6.14
C ILE A 217 1.67 40.99 5.96
N LEU A 218 1.01 39.84 6.08
CA LEU A 218 -0.45 39.77 6.02
C LEU A 218 -1.11 40.62 7.12
N MET A 219 -0.53 40.65 8.33
CA MET A 219 -0.99 41.51 9.42
C MET A 219 -0.80 42.99 9.10
N LYS A 220 0.36 43.40 8.57
CA LYS A 220 0.58 44.79 8.13
C LYS A 220 -0.44 45.23 7.09
N LEU A 221 -0.66 44.41 6.05
CA LEU A 221 -1.67 44.67 5.02
C LEU A 221 -3.08 44.87 5.61
N ARG A 222 -3.44 44.07 6.62
CA ARG A 222 -4.76 44.15 7.26
C ARG A 222 -4.90 45.31 8.24
N ASP A 223 -3.88 45.58 9.05
CA ASP A 223 -3.93 46.56 10.13
C ASP A 223 -3.76 47.98 9.61
N GLU A 224 -2.88 48.19 8.62
CA GLU A 224 -2.55 49.53 8.10
C GLU A 224 -3.35 49.89 6.86
N HIS A 225 -3.55 48.92 5.95
CA HIS A 225 -4.20 49.16 4.67
C HIS A 225 -5.61 48.59 4.56
N TYR A 226 -6.10 47.89 5.58
CA TYR A 226 -7.37 47.16 5.55
C TYR A 226 -7.51 46.30 4.27
N TYR A 227 -6.42 45.67 3.83
CA TYR A 227 -6.37 44.86 2.62
C TYR A 227 -6.22 43.38 2.97
N CYS A 228 -6.99 42.52 2.30
CA CYS A 228 -6.83 41.07 2.39
C CYS A 228 -6.24 40.54 1.08
N LEU A 229 -5.08 39.89 1.16
CA LEU A 229 -4.42 39.26 0.01
C LEU A 229 -5.28 38.17 -0.65
N PHE A 230 -5.96 37.36 0.15
CA PHE A 230 -6.69 36.19 -0.33
C PHE A 230 -8.08 36.53 -0.87
N CYS A 231 -8.77 37.53 -0.29
CA CYS A 231 -9.99 38.09 -0.88
C CYS A 231 -9.69 38.97 -2.12
N GLY A 232 -8.49 39.55 -2.18
CA GLY A 232 -8.07 40.46 -3.25
C GLY A 232 -8.73 41.84 -3.19
N CYS A 233 -9.22 42.27 -2.02
CA CYS A 233 -9.96 43.53 -1.86
C CYS A 233 -9.50 44.35 -0.65
N GLN A 234 -9.69 45.67 -0.77
CA GLN A 234 -9.46 46.65 0.30
C GLN A 234 -10.79 47.05 0.94
N TYR A 235 -10.81 47.15 2.27
CA TYR A 235 -11.98 47.48 3.07
C TYR A 235 -11.91 48.93 3.58
N GLU A 236 -13.08 49.50 3.90
CA GLU A 236 -13.20 50.88 4.37
C GLU A 236 -12.74 51.07 5.82
N SER A 237 -12.79 50.02 6.65
CA SER A 237 -12.42 50.07 8.06
C SER A 237 -12.02 48.70 8.60
N LYS A 238 -11.34 48.68 9.75
CA LYS A 238 -10.98 47.43 10.44
C LYS A 238 -12.19 46.57 10.78
N GLU A 239 -13.30 47.21 11.18
CA GLU A 239 -14.53 46.51 11.57
C GLU A 239 -15.18 45.80 10.36
N THR A 240 -15.20 46.45 9.20
CA THR A 240 -15.75 45.85 7.97
C THR A 240 -14.87 44.72 7.44
N LEU A 241 -13.55 44.83 7.60
CA LEU A 241 -12.63 43.74 7.30
C LEU A 241 -12.91 42.51 8.15
N LEU A 242 -13.03 42.67 9.47
CA LEU A 242 -13.27 41.55 10.39
C LEU A 242 -14.64 40.89 10.22
N SER A 243 -15.66 41.65 9.79
CA SER A 243 -16.99 41.08 9.57
C SER A 243 -17.15 40.38 8.22
N CYS A 244 -16.37 40.76 7.21
CA CYS A 244 -16.54 40.28 5.84
C CYS A 244 -15.45 39.31 5.38
N CYS A 245 -14.25 39.36 5.98
CA CYS A 245 -13.13 38.51 5.62
C CYS A 245 -13.18 37.18 6.42
N PRO A 246 -13.17 36.01 5.76
CA PRO A 246 -13.30 34.69 6.41
C PRO A 246 -12.26 34.35 7.48
N GLY A 247 -11.02 34.83 7.32
CA GLY A 247 -9.93 34.54 8.25
C GLY A 247 -8.63 35.16 7.75
N VAL A 248 -7.49 34.82 8.35
CA VAL A 248 -6.21 35.46 7.99
C VAL A 248 -5.51 34.73 6.86
N ASP A 249 -5.59 33.40 6.89
CA ASP A 249 -4.79 32.49 6.09
C ASP A 249 -5.51 32.10 4.80
N GLU A 250 -4.77 31.50 3.87
CA GLU A 250 -5.34 31.03 2.60
C GLU A 250 -6.39 29.95 2.81
N ASP A 251 -6.22 29.10 3.83
CA ASP A 251 -7.13 27.98 4.09
C ASP A 251 -8.50 28.42 4.65
N ASP A 252 -8.63 29.67 5.10
CA ASP A 252 -9.89 30.25 5.56
C ASP A 252 -10.78 30.74 4.40
N HIS A 253 -10.24 30.86 3.18
CA HIS A 253 -10.89 31.49 2.02
C HIS A 253 -11.21 30.49 0.90
#